data_AF-A0A6J6CRD2-F1
#
_entry.id   AF-A0A6J6CRD2-F1
#
_cell.length_a   1.000
_cell.length_b   1.000
_cell.length_c   1.000
_cell.angle_alpha   90.00
_cell.angle_beta   90.00
_cell.angle_gamma   90.00
#
_symmetry.space_group_name_H-M   'P 1'
#
loop_
_entity.id
_entity.type
_entity.pdbx_description
1 polymer ?
#
loop_
_entity_poly.entity_id
_entity_poly.type
_entity_poly.pdbx_seq_one_letter_code
_entity_poly.pdbx_strand_id
1 'polypeptide(L)'
;MRFKGRPYLDSISNADYAFPLAIVPLALAEEPAWLAVFALMAWSLAKHTYDAIQDIEEDAFVGIKTTAVHLGAKKSLIWVSFWWIVSSVMFAFVNIPLAIANLLYAGWLVWLIQQDDSGSNAKRVYKYSVAFPYVVGTIAGFQLVVAVVFGLLN
;
A
#
# COMPACT_ATOMS: atom_id res chain seq x y z
N MET A 1 3.06 8.53 -21.46
CA MET A 1 4.23 7.66 -21.22
C MET A 1 3.73 6.35 -20.61
N ARG A 2 4.30 5.17 -20.95
CA ARG A 2 3.92 3.89 -20.31
C ARG A 2 4.91 3.57 -19.19
N PHE A 3 4.54 3.83 -17.93
CA PHE A 3 5.38 3.54 -16.76
C PHE A 3 5.44 2.05 -16.43
N LYS A 4 4.38 1.29 -16.75
CA LYS A 4 4.39 -0.17 -16.66
C LYS A 4 5.57 -0.76 -17.43
N GLY A 5 6.37 -1.59 -16.75
CA GLY A 5 7.59 -2.20 -17.29
C GLY A 5 8.86 -1.36 -17.17
N ARG A 6 8.83 -0.27 -16.39
CA ARG A 6 10.01 0.49 -15.96
C ARG A 6 10.20 0.27 -14.46
N PRO A 7 11.23 -0.49 -14.02
CA PRO A 7 11.45 -0.74 -12.60
C PRO A 7 11.52 0.56 -11.79
N TYR A 8 11.01 0.50 -10.57
CA TYR A 8 10.78 1.59 -9.62
C TYR A 8 9.73 2.62 -10.07
N LEU A 9 9.74 3.02 -11.35
CA LEU A 9 8.78 3.99 -11.88
C LEU A 9 7.36 3.43 -11.96
N ASP A 10 7.21 2.13 -12.23
CA ASP A 10 5.92 1.44 -12.17
C ASP A 10 5.31 1.51 -10.75
N SER A 11 6.13 1.28 -9.73
CA SER A 11 5.70 1.35 -8.32
C SER A 11 5.45 2.80 -7.86
N ILE A 12 6.33 3.74 -8.22
CA ILE A 12 6.17 5.17 -7.91
C ILE A 12 4.93 5.74 -8.58
N SER A 13 4.60 5.32 -9.81
CA SER A 13 3.39 5.82 -10.48
C SER A 13 2.11 5.48 -9.73
N ASN A 14 2.10 4.47 -8.85
CA ASN A 14 0.95 4.13 -8.02
C ASN A 14 0.82 5.02 -6.77
N ALA A 15 1.77 5.93 -6.50
CA ALA A 15 1.60 6.89 -5.42
C ALA A 15 0.38 7.81 -5.65
N ASP A 16 -0.05 7.98 -6.90
CA ASP A 16 -1.22 8.76 -7.30
C ASP A 16 -2.55 8.28 -6.69
N TYR A 17 -2.64 7.02 -6.25
CA TYR A 17 -3.80 6.51 -5.50
C TYR A 17 -4.08 7.28 -4.20
N ALA A 18 -3.11 8.05 -3.68
CA ALA A 18 -3.31 8.94 -2.54
C ALA A 18 -3.88 10.32 -2.91
N PHE A 19 -3.91 10.69 -4.20
CA PHE A 19 -4.34 12.02 -4.65
C PHE A 19 -5.76 12.40 -4.24
N PRO A 20 -6.76 11.50 -4.18
CA PRO A 20 -8.07 11.87 -3.65
C PRO A 20 -8.01 12.49 -2.24
N LEU A 21 -7.07 12.06 -1.39
CA LEU A 21 -6.89 12.59 -0.04
C LEU A 21 -6.30 14.01 -0.01
N ALA A 22 -5.69 14.47 -1.10
CA ALA A 22 -5.21 15.84 -1.27
C ALA A 22 -6.19 16.71 -2.08
N ILE A 23 -6.67 16.20 -3.21
CA ILE A 23 -7.52 16.94 -4.15
C ILE A 23 -8.86 17.31 -3.52
N VAL A 24 -9.50 16.39 -2.78
CA VAL A 24 -10.82 16.64 -2.20
C VAL A 24 -10.80 17.77 -1.16
N PRO A 25 -9.91 17.78 -0.15
CA PRO A 25 -9.82 18.92 0.77
C PRO A 25 -9.49 20.24 0.05
N LEU A 26 -8.51 20.23 -0.87
CA LEU A 26 -8.15 21.44 -1.62
C LEU A 26 -9.32 22.00 -2.45
N ALA A 27 -10.12 21.12 -3.07
CA ALA A 27 -11.31 21.52 -3.82
C ALA A 27 -12.40 22.14 -2.93
N LEU A 28 -12.38 21.84 -1.63
CA LEU A 28 -13.25 22.41 -0.61
C LEU A 28 -12.62 23.62 0.11
N ALA A 29 -11.45 24.10 -0.36
CA ALA A 29 -10.65 25.14 0.28
C ALA A 29 -10.18 24.79 1.71
N GLU A 30 -10.03 23.50 2.00
CA GLU A 30 -9.51 22.95 3.25
C GLU A 30 -8.06 22.46 3.08
N GLU A 31 -7.27 22.52 4.15
CA GLU A 31 -5.90 22.04 4.14
C GLU A 31 -5.86 20.50 4.24
N PRO A 32 -5.23 19.79 3.28
CA PRO A 32 -5.08 18.35 3.38
C PRO A 32 -4.24 17.93 4.58
N ALA A 33 -4.54 16.77 5.14
CA ALA A 33 -3.62 16.08 6.03
C ALA A 33 -2.43 15.52 5.22
N TRP A 34 -1.48 16.38 4.83
CA TRP A 34 -0.36 16.02 3.95
C TRP A 34 0.43 14.80 4.42
N LEU A 35 0.60 14.65 5.73
CA LEU A 35 1.29 13.49 6.28
C LEU A 35 0.52 12.18 6.00
N ALA A 36 -0.81 12.21 6.04
CA ALA A 36 -1.66 11.08 5.66
C ALA A 36 -1.61 10.82 4.15
N VAL A 37 -1.54 11.87 3.33
CA VAL A 37 -1.33 11.76 1.87
C VAL A 37 -0.01 11.03 1.59
N PHE A 38 1.10 11.50 2.15
CA PHE A 38 2.40 10.86 1.95
C PHE A 38 2.47 9.44 2.54
N ALA A 39 1.83 9.19 3.68
CA ALA A 39 1.72 7.84 4.25
C ALA A 39 1.00 6.88 3.28
N LEU A 40 -0.07 7.34 2.63
CA LEU A 40 -0.83 6.55 1.65
C LEU A 40 -0.08 6.41 0.32
N MET A 41 0.71 7.41 -0.09
CA MET A 41 1.62 7.32 -1.24
C MET A 41 2.66 6.21 -1.03
N ALA A 42 3.33 6.21 0.12
CA ALA A 42 4.29 5.17 0.51
C ALA A 42 3.64 3.78 0.58
N TRP A 43 2.44 3.70 1.16
CA TRP A 43 1.65 2.47 1.20
C TRP A 43 1.33 1.93 -0.19
N SER A 44 0.85 2.78 -1.09
CA SER A 44 0.41 2.40 -2.43
C SER A 44 1.57 1.94 -3.30
N LEU A 45 2.71 2.61 -3.20
CA LEU A 45 3.97 2.20 -3.83
C LEU A 45 4.34 0.76 -3.41
N ALA A 46 4.36 0.49 -2.10
CA ALA A 46 4.64 -0.85 -1.58
C ALA A 46 3.61 -1.86 -2.07
N LYS A 47 2.32 -1.52 -1.98
CA LYS A 47 1.21 -2.39 -2.36
C LYS A 47 1.29 -2.83 -3.82
N HIS A 48 1.58 -1.91 -4.73
CA HIS A 48 1.78 -2.23 -6.15
C HIS A 48 2.89 -3.27 -6.35
N THR A 49 4.03 -3.09 -5.68
CA THR A 49 5.15 -4.05 -5.79
C THR A 49 4.78 -5.41 -5.18
N TYR A 50 4.08 -5.42 -4.04
CA TYR A 50 3.63 -6.67 -3.41
C TYR A 50 2.69 -7.46 -4.33
N ASP A 51 1.69 -6.79 -4.92
CA ASP A 51 0.72 -7.42 -5.80
C ASP A 51 1.37 -7.98 -7.07
N ALA A 52 2.39 -7.28 -7.59
CA ALA A 52 3.13 -7.71 -8.76
C ALA A 52 4.02 -8.95 -8.53
N ILE A 53 4.23 -9.39 -7.28
CA ILE A 53 5.01 -10.62 -6.99
C ILE A 53 4.34 -11.84 -7.62
N GLN A 54 3.01 -11.89 -7.66
CA GLN A 54 2.27 -13.03 -8.18
C GLN A 54 2.42 -13.23 -9.69
N ASP A 55 2.81 -12.16 -10.41
CA ASP A 55 2.87 -12.09 -11.86
C ASP A 55 4.32 -12.09 -12.38
N ILE A 56 5.32 -12.34 -11.51
CA ILE A 56 6.74 -12.27 -11.89
C ILE A 56 7.07 -13.16 -13.09
N GLU A 57 6.60 -14.41 -13.09
CA GLU A 57 6.90 -15.39 -14.13
C GLU A 57 6.22 -15.01 -15.46
N GLU A 58 4.95 -14.63 -15.41
CA GLU A 58 4.17 -14.19 -16.56
C GLU A 58 4.72 -12.91 -17.18
N ASP A 59 4.98 -11.87 -16.38
CA ASP A 59 5.51 -10.60 -16.84
C ASP A 59 6.92 -10.79 -17.44
N ALA A 60 7.76 -11.64 -16.82
CA ALA A 60 9.07 -11.98 -17.36
C ALA A 60 8.96 -12.71 -18.70
N PHE A 61 8.02 -13.65 -18.85
CA PHE A 61 7.80 -14.40 -20.09
C PHE A 61 7.42 -13.48 -21.27
N VAL A 62 6.62 -12.44 -21.02
CA VAL A 62 6.25 -11.45 -22.05
C VAL A 62 7.20 -10.24 -22.14
N GLY A 63 8.32 -10.27 -21.41
CA GLY A 63 9.37 -9.23 -21.46
C GLY A 63 9.04 -7.93 -20.73
N ILE A 64 8.03 -7.91 -19.85
CA ILE A 64 7.71 -6.77 -18.99
C ILE A 64 8.63 -6.80 -17.75
N LYS A 65 9.38 -5.72 -17.53
CA LYS A 65 10.27 -5.58 -16.36
C LYS A 65 9.67 -4.65 -15.31
N THR A 66 8.74 -5.17 -14.51
CA THR A 66 8.23 -4.45 -13.32
C THR A 66 9.31 -4.38 -12.23
N THR A 67 9.05 -3.60 -11.18
CA THR A 67 9.87 -3.63 -9.95
C THR A 67 9.97 -5.05 -9.41
N ALA A 68 8.86 -5.79 -9.36
CA ALA A 68 8.83 -7.17 -8.87
C ALA A 68 9.66 -8.13 -9.74
N VAL A 69 9.56 -8.03 -11.07
CA VAL A 69 10.38 -8.83 -11.99
C VAL A 69 11.87 -8.49 -11.86
N HIS A 70 12.21 -7.20 -11.72
CA HIS A 70 13.60 -6.77 -11.58
C HIS A 70 14.23 -7.25 -10.27
N LEU A 71 13.49 -7.19 -9.16
CA LEU A 71 13.97 -7.55 -7.83
C LEU A 71 13.87 -9.06 -7.54
N GLY A 72 12.90 -9.74 -8.15
CA GLY A 72 12.46 -11.07 -7.73
C GLY A 72 11.68 -11.03 -6.41
N ALA A 73 11.06 -12.14 -6.01
CA ALA A 73 10.18 -12.19 -4.84
C ALA A 73 10.87 -11.72 -3.54
N LYS A 74 12.04 -12.28 -3.20
CA LYS A 74 12.74 -11.97 -1.93
C LYS A 74 13.12 -10.51 -1.76
N LYS A 75 13.72 -9.89 -2.79
CA LYS A 75 14.10 -8.47 -2.71
C LYS A 75 12.87 -7.55 -2.82
N SER A 76 11.82 -7.99 -3.51
CA SER A 76 10.52 -7.29 -3.50
C SER A 76 9.94 -7.24 -2.09
N LEU A 77 10.03 -8.31 -1.30
CA LEU A 77 9.58 -8.28 0.09
C LEU A 77 10.38 -7.31 0.96
N ILE A 78 11.67 -7.15 0.74
CA ILE A 78 12.49 -6.14 1.44
C ILE A 78 12.01 -4.72 1.07
N TRP A 79 11.83 -4.46 -0.22
CA TRP A 79 11.31 -3.18 -0.73
C TRP A 79 9.93 -2.86 -0.16
N VAL A 80 9.00 -3.82 -0.21
CA VAL A 80 7.64 -3.69 0.32
C VAL A 80 7.67 -3.44 1.82
N SER A 81 8.45 -4.22 2.58
CA SER A 81 8.55 -4.08 4.04
C SER A 81 9.07 -2.71 4.44
N PHE A 82 10.10 -2.21 3.75
CA PHE A 82 10.64 -0.88 4.00
C PHE A 82 9.57 0.21 3.82
N TRP A 83 8.87 0.21 2.68
CA TRP A 83 7.87 1.24 2.39
C TRP A 83 6.60 1.13 3.25
N TRP A 84 6.18 -0.08 3.63
CA TRP A 84 5.10 -0.26 4.60
C TRP A 84 5.50 0.17 6.02
N ILE A 85 6.75 -0.01 6.44
CA ILE A 85 7.25 0.55 7.70
C ILE A 85 7.23 2.08 7.65
N VAL A 86 7.74 2.68 6.57
CA VAL A 86 7.70 4.14 6.37
C VAL A 86 6.25 4.64 6.45
N SER A 87 5.34 4.00 5.74
CA SER A 87 3.91 4.32 5.79
C SER A 87 3.32 4.21 7.20
N SER A 88 3.59 3.11 7.92
CA SER A 88 3.12 2.94 9.30
C SER A 88 3.67 3.99 10.26
N VAL A 89 4.94 4.38 10.13
CA VAL A 89 5.55 5.45 10.93
C VAL A 89 4.83 6.77 10.66
N MET A 90 4.57 7.11 9.39
CA MET A 90 3.85 8.33 9.03
C MET A 90 2.40 8.31 9.53
N PHE A 91 1.70 7.17 9.41
CA PHE A 91 0.37 7.01 9.98
C PHE A 91 0.36 7.13 11.51
N ALA A 92 1.43 6.76 12.21
CA ALA A 92 1.47 6.85 13.68
C ALA A 92 1.35 8.30 14.18
N PHE A 93 1.82 9.28 13.39
CA PHE A 93 1.66 10.70 13.68
C PHE A 93 0.27 11.25 13.31
N VAL A 94 -0.53 10.50 12.56
CA VAL A 94 -1.89 10.88 12.14
C VAL A 94 -2.94 10.18 13.01
N ASN A 95 -2.80 8.86 13.18
CA ASN A 95 -3.75 7.99 13.83
C ASN A 95 -3.06 6.69 14.27
N ILE A 96 -2.80 6.54 15.57
CA ILE A 96 -2.07 5.40 16.13
C ILE A 96 -2.78 4.06 15.86
N PRO A 97 -4.10 3.89 16.07
CA PRO A 97 -4.80 2.66 15.72
C PRO A 97 -4.66 2.25 14.24
N LEU A 98 -4.77 3.21 13.32
CA LEU A 98 -4.54 2.98 11.89
C LEU A 98 -3.11 2.48 11.62
N ALA A 99 -2.11 3.12 12.25
CA ALA A 99 -0.71 2.75 12.08
C ALA A 99 -0.42 1.32 12.55
N ILE A 100 -0.95 0.94 13.72
CA ILE A 100 -0.81 -0.41 14.27
C ILE A 100 -1.47 -1.42 13.32
N ALA A 101 -2.69 -1.15 12.88
CA ALA A 101 -3.41 -2.05 11.99
C ALA A 101 -2.70 -2.22 10.64
N ASN A 102 -2.20 -1.12 10.07
CA ASN A 102 -1.41 -1.15 8.86
C ASN A 102 -0.16 -2.02 9.03
N LEU A 103 0.60 -1.81 10.12
CA LEU A 103 1.83 -2.55 10.39
C LEU A 103 1.56 -4.05 10.59
N LEU A 104 0.53 -4.42 11.35
CA LEU A 104 0.18 -5.82 11.60
C LEU A 104 -0.28 -6.52 10.32
N TYR A 105 -1.15 -5.89 9.54
CA TYR A 105 -1.65 -6.48 8.29
C TYR A 105 -0.53 -6.60 7.25
N ALA A 106 0.29 -5.56 7.10
CA ALA A 106 1.49 -5.57 6.25
C ALA A 106 2.45 -6.69 6.66
N GLY A 107 2.77 -6.80 7.94
CA GLY A 107 3.66 -7.83 8.47
C GLY A 107 3.12 -9.25 8.21
N TRP A 108 1.82 -9.46 8.38
CA TRP A 108 1.17 -10.74 8.08
C TRP A 108 1.25 -11.09 6.59
N LEU A 109 0.99 -10.14 5.69
CA LEU A 109 1.12 -10.35 4.25
C LEU A 109 2.56 -10.67 3.81
N VAL A 110 3.54 -9.97 4.37
CA VAL A 110 4.97 -10.27 4.12
C VAL A 110 5.29 -11.67 4.61
N TRP A 111 4.87 -12.02 5.83
CA TRP A 111 5.09 -13.33 6.42
C TRP A 111 4.53 -14.45 5.52
N LEU A 112 3.32 -14.31 4.97
CA LEU A 112 2.72 -15.31 4.08
C LEU A 112 3.55 -15.64 2.84
N ILE A 113 4.22 -14.65 2.23
CA ILE A 113 5.12 -14.90 1.07
C ILE A 113 6.50 -15.36 1.54
N GLN A 114 6.98 -14.93 2.72
CA GLN A 114 8.25 -15.43 3.26
C GLN A 114 8.24 -16.94 3.54
N GLN A 115 7.08 -17.50 3.89
CA GLN A 115 6.92 -18.94 4.12
C GLN A 115 7.07 -19.77 2.83
N ASP A 116 6.67 -19.22 1.69
CA ASP A 116 6.76 -19.82 0.36
C ASP A 116 6.74 -18.71 -0.69
N ASP A 117 7.89 -18.42 -1.30
CA ASP A 117 8.05 -17.33 -2.26
C ASP A 117 7.75 -17.76 -3.72
N SER A 118 7.12 -18.92 -3.92
CA SER A 118 6.68 -19.37 -5.23
C SER A 118 5.57 -18.50 -5.81
N GLY A 119 5.53 -18.39 -7.14
CA GLY A 119 4.45 -17.68 -7.84
C GLY A 119 3.06 -18.26 -7.56
N SER A 120 2.97 -19.58 -7.31
CA SER A 120 1.71 -20.24 -6.98
C SER A 120 1.16 -19.82 -5.61
N ASN A 121 2.02 -19.71 -4.59
CA ASN A 121 1.62 -19.17 -3.29
C ASN A 121 1.29 -17.68 -3.38
N ALA A 122 2.10 -16.89 -4.10
CA ALA A 122 1.84 -15.47 -4.31
C ALA A 122 0.43 -15.19 -4.88
N LYS A 123 0.00 -15.97 -5.89
CA LYS A 123 -1.38 -15.90 -6.43
C LYS A 123 -2.44 -16.30 -5.42
N ARG A 124 -2.17 -17.34 -4.62
CA ARG A 124 -3.10 -17.81 -3.58
C ARG A 124 -3.34 -16.74 -2.50
N VAL A 125 -2.29 -16.03 -2.09
CA VAL A 125 -2.35 -15.04 -1.00
C VAL A 125 -2.76 -13.65 -1.48
N TYR A 126 -2.70 -13.36 -2.79
CA TYR A 126 -3.09 -12.08 -3.38
C TYR A 126 -4.47 -11.57 -2.95
N LYS A 127 -5.46 -12.47 -2.79
CA LYS A 127 -6.79 -12.09 -2.28
C LYS A 127 -6.76 -11.40 -0.92
N TYR A 128 -5.81 -11.73 -0.05
CA TYR A 128 -5.62 -11.05 1.24
C TYR A 128 -5.03 -9.66 1.04
N SER A 129 -4.13 -9.49 0.07
CA SER A 129 -3.65 -8.18 -0.35
C SER A 129 -4.79 -7.29 -0.85
N VAL A 130 -5.70 -7.83 -1.67
CA VAL A 130 -6.91 -7.12 -2.12
C VAL A 130 -7.79 -6.68 -0.95
N ALA A 131 -7.87 -7.49 0.11
CA ALA A 131 -8.66 -7.17 1.30
C ALA A 131 -8.02 -6.08 2.20
N PHE A 132 -6.71 -5.83 2.09
CA PHE A 132 -5.96 -4.89 2.93
C PHE A 132 -6.64 -3.50 3.05
N PRO A 133 -6.90 -2.74 1.95
CA PRO A 133 -7.50 -1.42 2.07
C PRO A 133 -8.88 -1.45 2.74
N TYR A 134 -9.65 -2.53 2.59
CA TYR A 134 -10.95 -2.67 3.24
C TYR A 134 -10.80 -2.90 4.74
N VAL A 135 -9.94 -3.82 5.15
CA VAL A 135 -9.74 -4.17 6.57
C VAL A 135 -9.14 -2.99 7.34
N VAL A 136 -8.04 -2.44 6.83
CA VAL A 136 -7.32 -1.37 7.53
C VAL A 136 -8.00 -0.01 7.34
N GLY A 137 -8.58 0.25 6.16
CA GLY A 137 -9.37 1.45 5.92
C GLY A 137 -10.63 1.53 6.79
N THR A 138 -11.25 0.39 7.14
CA THR A 138 -12.40 0.37 8.05
C THR A 138 -12.05 0.91 9.44
N ILE A 139 -10.80 0.76 9.92
CA ILE A 139 -10.40 1.27 11.23
C ILE A 139 -10.43 2.79 11.26
N ALA A 140 -9.86 3.43 10.23
CA ALA A 140 -9.92 4.89 10.08
C ALA A 140 -11.36 5.37 9.81
N GLY A 141 -12.10 4.66 8.94
CA GLY A 141 -13.48 5.00 8.59
C GLY A 141 -14.43 4.92 9.78
N PHE A 142 -14.31 3.88 10.59
CA PHE A 142 -15.12 3.72 11.81
C PHE A 142 -14.86 4.84 12.81
N GLN A 143 -13.59 5.19 13.04
CA GLN A 143 -13.22 6.30 13.93
C GLN A 143 -13.78 7.63 13.43
N LEU A 144 -13.70 7.89 12.12
CA LEU A 144 -14.27 9.09 11.52
C LEU A 144 -15.79 9.15 11.73
N VAL A 145 -16.51 8.06 11.46
CA VAL A 145 -17.97 7.98 11.67
C VAL A 145 -18.33 8.21 13.14
N VAL A 146 -17.63 7.57 14.08
CA VAL A 146 -17.83 7.80 15.52
C VAL A 146 -17.61 9.27 15.86
N ALA A 147 -16.53 9.88 15.36
CA ALA A 147 -16.23 11.27 15.63
C ALA A 147 -17.30 12.24 15.11
N VAL A 148 -17.84 11.98 13.91
CA VAL A 148 -18.97 12.75 13.35
C VAL A 148 -20.24 12.57 14.18
N VAL A 149 -20.62 11.32 14.49
CA VAL A 149 -21.88 10.99 15.19
C VAL A 149 -21.93 11.58 16.59
N PHE A 150 -20.80 11.57 17.31
CA PHE A 150 -20.72 12.07 18.67
C PHE A 150 -20.26 13.54 18.77
N GLY A 151 -20.11 14.24 17.64
CA GLY A 151 -19.67 15.65 17.63
C GLY A 151 -18.27 15.84 18.23
N LEU A 152 -17.37 14.87 18.03
CA LEU A 152 -15.98 14.93 18.48
C LEU A 152 -15.07 15.62 17.47
N LEU A 153 -15.58 15.89 16.27
CA LEU A 153 -14.99 16.83 15.31
C LEU A 153 -15.63 18.18 15.63
N ASN A 154 -14.81 19.16 16.03
CA ASN A 154 -15.24 20.49 16.51
C ASN A 154 -16.34 21.13 15.68
#